data_AF-A0A6J8BWL9-F1
#
_entry.id   AF-A0A6J8BWL9-F1
#
_cell.length_a   1.000
_cell.length_b   1.000
_cell.length_c   1.000
_cell.angle_alpha   90.00
_cell.angle_beta   90.00
_cell.angle_gamma   90.00
#
_symmetry.space_group_name_H-M   'P 1'
#
loop_
_entity.id
_entity.type
_entity.pdbx_description
1 polymer ?
#
loop_
_entity_poly.entity_id
_entity_poly.type
_entity_poly.pdbx_seq_one_letter_code
_entity_poly.pdbx_strand_id
1 'polypeptide(L)'
;MWTLQESLKSSTWRELQAILLALMSFENRLRNKCVKWHTDNNNCVSIVQKGSEKVNLQEIAINIFKLCSELNITLDIVWIPRSKNTKAYYISKLIDIEDWGTNKEFFKLVNDMWGPHTVDRFASHLNKKLLRFNSKFWNPGVEAVDAFTQNWKNEVNWIVPPISVVCRAIKHLILCKARGTLIVPKWPSSSYWTMIFKKGSHLQPYVTDVLEFQPNQNIFIHGMNNKSFLGSSEFVSSVLAIRLDAEFM
;
A
#
# COMPACT_ATOMS: atom_id res chain seq x y z
N MET A 1 -7.12 6.15 1.61
CA MET A 1 -7.36 7.62 1.65
C MET A 1 -7.83 8.06 0.29
N TRP A 2 -8.52 9.20 0.20
CA TRP A 2 -8.96 9.79 -1.06
C TRP A 2 -7.89 10.72 -1.61
N THR A 3 -7.71 10.76 -2.93
CA THR A 3 -6.82 11.76 -3.57
C THR A 3 -7.40 13.15 -3.32
N LEU A 4 -6.61 14.21 -3.59
CA LEU A 4 -7.12 15.57 -3.50
C LEU A 4 -8.39 15.76 -4.35
N GLN A 5 -8.40 15.24 -5.59
CA GLN A 5 -9.55 15.33 -6.49
C GLN A 5 -10.77 14.55 -5.97
N GLU A 6 -10.56 13.37 -5.40
CA GLU A 6 -11.62 12.54 -4.82
C GLU A 6 -12.16 13.13 -3.51
N SER A 7 -11.31 13.82 -2.73
CA SER A 7 -11.71 14.48 -1.48
C SER A 7 -12.72 15.60 -1.70
N LEU A 8 -12.68 16.24 -2.89
CA LEU A 8 -13.59 17.28 -3.34
C LEU A 8 -14.93 16.72 -3.86
N LYS A 9 -15.07 15.41 -4.06
CA LYS A 9 -16.33 14.77 -4.46
C LYS A 9 -17.31 14.74 -3.29
N SER A 10 -18.59 14.56 -3.61
CA SER A 10 -19.66 14.50 -2.60
C SER A 10 -19.45 13.36 -1.60
N SER A 11 -20.00 13.49 -0.39
CA SER A 11 -20.00 12.40 0.60
C SER A 11 -20.56 11.10 0.02
N THR A 12 -21.69 11.19 -0.70
CA THR A 12 -22.36 10.06 -1.35
C THR A 12 -21.44 9.38 -2.39
N TRP A 13 -20.70 10.15 -3.18
CA TRP A 13 -19.73 9.59 -4.12
C TRP A 13 -18.64 8.81 -3.38
N ARG A 14 -18.06 9.40 -2.32
CA ARG A 14 -16.99 8.76 -1.53
C ARG A 14 -17.49 7.49 -0.83
N GLU A 15 -18.72 7.47 -0.34
CA GLU A 15 -19.29 6.28 0.28
C GLU A 15 -19.61 5.17 -0.72
N LEU A 16 -20.14 5.49 -1.90
CA LEU A 16 -20.31 4.50 -2.98
C LEU A 16 -18.97 3.93 -3.42
N GLN A 17 -17.94 4.76 -3.55
CA GLN A 17 -16.60 4.27 -3.85
C GLN A 17 -16.00 3.43 -2.72
N ALA A 18 -16.29 3.74 -1.47
CA ALA A 18 -15.86 2.92 -0.34
C ALA A 18 -16.48 1.52 -0.41
N ILE A 19 -17.76 1.40 -0.82
CA ILE A 19 -18.42 0.11 -1.07
C ILE A 19 -17.68 -0.64 -2.18
N LEU A 20 -17.47 0.00 -3.34
CA LEU A 20 -16.81 -0.62 -4.49
C LEU A 20 -15.39 -1.13 -4.12
N LEU A 21 -14.57 -0.26 -3.52
CA LEU A 21 -13.21 -0.61 -3.11
C LEU A 21 -13.20 -1.74 -2.07
N ALA A 22 -14.16 -1.77 -1.14
CA ALA A 22 -14.27 -2.86 -0.17
C ALA A 22 -14.61 -4.19 -0.85
N LEU A 23 -15.59 -4.21 -1.77
CA LEU A 23 -15.94 -5.41 -2.52
C LEU A 23 -14.75 -5.95 -3.30
N MET A 24 -14.00 -5.08 -3.99
CA MET A 24 -12.77 -5.46 -4.71
C MET A 24 -11.68 -5.99 -3.75
N SER A 25 -11.49 -5.35 -2.60
CA SER A 25 -10.45 -5.73 -1.63
C SER A 25 -10.72 -7.07 -0.97
N PHE A 26 -11.98 -7.46 -0.87
CA PHE A 26 -12.41 -8.69 -0.20
C PHE A 26 -12.98 -9.73 -1.17
N GLU A 27 -12.70 -9.62 -2.47
CA GLU A 27 -13.22 -10.48 -3.53
C GLU A 27 -13.21 -11.96 -3.12
N ASN A 28 -12.04 -12.51 -2.78
CA ASN A 28 -11.87 -13.92 -2.42
C ASN A 28 -12.66 -14.32 -1.17
N ARG A 29 -12.94 -13.38 -0.27
CA ARG A 29 -13.68 -13.64 0.98
C ARG A 29 -15.19 -13.44 0.82
N LEU A 30 -15.63 -12.65 -0.15
CA LEU A 30 -17.04 -12.31 -0.37
C LEU A 30 -17.68 -13.10 -1.51
N ARG A 31 -16.89 -13.66 -2.44
CA ARG A 31 -17.39 -14.48 -3.56
C ARG A 31 -18.38 -15.55 -3.08
N ASN A 32 -19.51 -15.68 -3.79
CA ASN A 32 -20.62 -16.58 -3.48
C ASN A 32 -21.28 -16.35 -2.11
N LYS A 33 -21.32 -15.11 -1.60
CA LYS A 33 -21.94 -14.80 -0.29
C LYS A 33 -23.00 -13.71 -0.37
N CYS A 34 -23.90 -13.77 0.61
CA CYS A 34 -24.76 -12.65 0.96
C CYS A 34 -24.00 -11.71 1.90
N VAL A 35 -23.85 -10.45 1.51
CA VAL A 35 -23.08 -9.44 2.23
C VAL A 35 -24.03 -8.36 2.70
N LYS A 36 -24.15 -8.21 4.02
CA LYS A 36 -24.90 -7.10 4.61
C LYS A 36 -23.98 -5.90 4.80
N TRP A 37 -24.29 -4.77 4.15
CA TRP A 37 -23.54 -3.53 4.24
C TRP A 37 -24.30 -2.48 5.04
N HIS A 38 -23.68 -1.96 6.10
CA HIS A 38 -24.27 -0.89 6.90
C HIS A 38 -23.66 0.46 6.52
N THR A 39 -24.50 1.45 6.23
CA THR A 39 -24.10 2.85 5.93
C THR A 39 -24.98 3.82 6.72
N ASP A 40 -24.45 4.99 7.08
CA ASP A 40 -25.23 6.09 7.65
C ASP A 40 -25.78 7.06 6.58
N ASN A 41 -25.62 6.74 5.30
CA ASN A 41 -26.08 7.54 4.17
C ASN A 41 -27.20 6.87 3.39
N ASN A 42 -28.42 7.39 3.56
CA ASN A 42 -29.61 6.91 2.86
C ASN A 42 -29.51 7.04 1.33
N ASN A 43 -28.74 7.99 0.80
CA ASN A 43 -28.56 8.10 -0.65
C ASN A 43 -27.82 6.89 -1.20
N CYS A 44 -26.82 6.36 -0.48
CA CYS A 44 -26.10 5.17 -0.90
C CYS A 44 -27.02 3.95 -0.98
N VAL A 45 -27.91 3.78 0.00
CA VAL A 45 -28.93 2.70 -0.01
C VAL A 45 -29.79 2.81 -1.27
N SER A 46 -30.37 3.99 -1.51
CA SER A 46 -31.23 4.22 -2.68
C SER A 46 -30.50 3.98 -3.99
N ILE A 47 -29.27 4.50 -4.13
CA ILE A 47 -28.49 4.41 -5.37
C ILE A 47 -28.05 2.98 -5.67
N VAL A 48 -27.62 2.22 -4.67
CA VAL A 48 -27.23 0.81 -4.89
C VAL A 48 -28.45 -0.04 -5.27
N GLN A 49 -29.64 0.26 -4.75
CA GLN A 49 -30.85 -0.50 -5.04
C GLN A 49 -31.54 -0.09 -6.35
N LYS A 50 -31.52 1.19 -6.71
CA LYS A 50 -32.36 1.76 -7.79
C LYS A 50 -31.57 2.52 -8.86
N GLY A 51 -30.30 2.83 -8.61
CA GLY A 51 -29.50 3.71 -9.46
C GLY A 51 -29.63 5.19 -9.11
N SER A 52 -28.96 6.03 -9.90
CA SER A 52 -28.95 7.49 -9.77
C SER A 52 -29.12 8.15 -11.14
N GLU A 53 -29.76 9.31 -11.18
CA GLU A 53 -29.80 10.16 -12.37
C GLU A 53 -28.45 10.88 -12.60
N LYS A 54 -27.62 10.99 -11.56
CA LYS A 54 -26.30 11.61 -11.66
C LYS A 54 -25.33 10.62 -12.29
N VAL A 55 -24.87 10.93 -13.51
CA VAL A 55 -23.97 10.08 -14.30
C VAL A 55 -22.79 9.54 -13.48
N ASN A 56 -22.12 10.40 -12.71
CA ASN A 56 -20.95 10.01 -11.92
C ASN A 56 -21.27 9.07 -10.74
N LEU A 57 -22.49 9.08 -10.20
CA LEU A 57 -22.93 8.15 -9.16
C LEU A 57 -23.48 6.86 -9.78
N GLN A 58 -24.16 6.98 -10.92
CA GLN A 58 -24.67 5.87 -11.69
C GLN A 58 -23.56 4.96 -12.20
N GLU A 59 -22.45 5.54 -12.67
CA GLU A 59 -21.27 4.78 -13.09
C GLU A 59 -20.73 3.90 -11.95
N ILE A 60 -20.64 4.44 -10.73
CA ILE A 60 -20.20 3.65 -9.56
C ILE A 60 -21.23 2.57 -9.21
N ALA A 61 -22.53 2.89 -9.25
CA ALA A 61 -23.59 1.93 -8.98
C ALA A 61 -23.55 0.76 -9.96
N ILE A 62 -23.33 1.03 -11.25
CA ILE A 62 -23.16 0.00 -12.29
C ILE A 62 -21.91 -0.84 -12.01
N ASN A 63 -20.79 -0.24 -11.62
CA ASN A 63 -19.57 -0.97 -11.29
C ASN A 63 -19.75 -1.88 -10.07
N ILE A 64 -20.46 -1.40 -9.03
CA ILE A 64 -20.84 -2.23 -7.88
C ILE A 64 -21.70 -3.41 -8.34
N PHE A 65 -22.73 -3.15 -9.16
CA PHE A 65 -23.63 -4.19 -9.66
C PHE A 65 -22.88 -5.25 -10.48
N LYS A 66 -22.04 -4.83 -11.43
CA LYS A 66 -21.22 -5.73 -12.26
C LYS A 66 -20.32 -6.60 -11.40
N LEU A 67 -19.59 -5.99 -10.46
CA LEU A 67 -18.70 -6.72 -9.57
C LEU A 67 -19.47 -7.73 -8.70
N CYS A 68 -20.62 -7.33 -8.13
CA CYS A 68 -21.47 -8.26 -7.39
C CYS A 68 -21.95 -9.42 -8.26
N SER A 69 -22.33 -9.16 -9.52
CA SER A 69 -22.75 -10.20 -10.46
C SER A 69 -21.61 -11.16 -10.81
N GLU A 70 -20.43 -10.64 -11.14
CA GLU A 70 -19.23 -11.43 -11.49
C GLU A 70 -18.75 -12.30 -10.33
N LEU A 71 -18.91 -11.83 -9.09
CA LEU A 71 -18.49 -12.53 -7.87
C LEU A 71 -19.61 -13.36 -7.23
N ASN A 72 -20.81 -13.34 -7.80
CA ASN A 72 -22.01 -13.95 -7.23
C ASN A 72 -22.24 -13.50 -5.77
N ILE A 73 -22.17 -12.19 -5.53
CA ILE A 73 -22.42 -11.54 -4.24
C ILE A 73 -23.85 -10.99 -4.23
N THR A 74 -24.63 -11.37 -3.21
CA THR A 74 -25.90 -10.68 -2.91
C THR A 74 -25.63 -9.57 -1.91
N LEU A 75 -25.61 -8.32 -2.37
CA LEU A 75 -25.36 -7.16 -1.52
C LEU A 75 -26.67 -6.64 -0.91
N ASP A 76 -26.84 -6.83 0.39
CA ASP A 76 -27.95 -6.29 1.20
C ASP A 76 -27.48 -5.01 1.91
N ILE A 77 -27.77 -3.85 1.32
CA ILE A 77 -27.38 -2.55 1.88
C ILE A 77 -28.46 -1.97 2.79
N VAL A 78 -28.09 -1.62 4.02
CA VAL A 78 -29.01 -1.17 5.07
C VAL A 78 -28.52 0.13 5.69
N TRP A 79 -29.43 1.08 5.83
CA TRP A 79 -29.15 2.31 6.57
C TRP A 79 -29.14 2.06 8.08
N ILE A 80 -28.13 2.61 8.77
CA ILE A 80 -28.06 2.64 10.23
C ILE A 80 -27.82 4.07 10.73
N PRO A 81 -28.32 4.44 11.93
CA PRO A 81 -27.98 5.72 12.53
C PRO A 81 -26.47 5.89 12.69
N ARG A 82 -25.97 7.12 12.48
CA ARG A 82 -24.54 7.44 12.62
C ARG A 82 -23.95 7.07 13.98
N SER A 83 -24.74 7.13 15.05
CA SER A 83 -24.36 6.68 16.40
C SER A 83 -24.04 5.18 16.48
N LYS A 84 -24.55 4.37 15.55
CA LYS A 84 -24.24 2.94 15.41
C LYS A 84 -23.11 2.67 14.41
N ASN A 85 -22.71 3.65 13.60
CA ASN A 85 -21.63 3.54 12.59
C ASN A 85 -20.26 4.05 13.09
N THR A 86 -20.03 4.05 14.40
CA THR A 86 -18.84 4.65 15.03
C THR A 86 -17.53 3.98 14.62
N LYS A 87 -17.54 2.66 14.41
CA LYS A 87 -16.35 1.90 13.97
C LYS A 87 -15.88 2.32 12.58
N ALA A 88 -16.78 2.40 11.61
CA ALA A 88 -16.44 2.82 10.25
C ALA A 88 -15.94 4.28 10.25
N TYR A 89 -16.60 5.13 11.03
CA TYR A 89 -16.15 6.52 11.21
C TYR A 89 -14.75 6.61 11.82
N TYR A 90 -14.43 5.84 12.86
CA TYR A 90 -13.10 5.80 13.45
C TYR A 90 -12.05 5.32 12.43
N ILE A 91 -12.32 4.23 11.71
CA ILE A 91 -11.39 3.69 10.70
C ILE A 91 -11.15 4.70 9.57
N SER A 92 -12.19 5.41 9.12
CA SER A 92 -12.08 6.45 8.10
C SER A 92 -11.16 7.62 8.49
N LYS A 93 -10.91 7.80 9.79
CA LYS A 93 -10.03 8.82 10.36
C LYS A 93 -8.60 8.34 10.61
N LEU A 94 -8.31 7.05 10.43
CA LEU A 94 -6.95 6.54 10.55
C LEU A 94 -6.13 7.08 9.37
N ILE A 95 -5.20 7.98 9.67
CA ILE A 95 -4.27 8.55 8.71
C ILE A 95 -2.98 7.76 8.78
N ASP A 96 -2.56 7.21 7.65
CA ASP A 96 -1.23 6.60 7.54
C ASP A 96 -0.19 7.70 7.34
N ILE A 97 0.51 8.06 8.40
CA ILE A 97 1.51 9.14 8.41
C ILE A 97 2.82 8.74 7.73
N GLU A 98 3.04 7.44 7.55
CA GLU A 98 4.22 6.88 6.87
C GLU A 98 3.87 6.42 5.44
N ASP A 99 2.83 6.99 4.82
CA ASP A 99 2.45 6.72 3.43
C ASP A 99 3.36 7.50 2.48
N TRP A 100 4.51 6.91 2.15
CA TRP A 100 5.47 7.37 1.15
C TRP A 100 5.89 6.19 0.27
N GLY A 101 6.54 6.48 -0.84
CA GLY A 101 7.13 5.46 -1.70
C GLY A 101 8.18 6.06 -2.61
N THR A 102 8.63 5.28 -3.59
CA THR A 102 9.52 5.78 -4.64
C THR A 102 8.74 6.22 -5.87
N ASN A 103 9.31 7.10 -6.70
CA ASN A 103 8.78 7.37 -8.03
C ASN A 103 9.00 6.17 -8.98
N LYS A 104 8.35 6.17 -10.15
CA LYS A 104 8.37 5.03 -11.08
C LYS A 104 9.69 4.95 -11.83
N GLU A 105 10.30 6.08 -12.15
CA GLU A 105 11.54 6.22 -12.90
C GLU A 105 12.71 5.63 -12.11
N PHE A 106 12.80 5.94 -10.82
CA PHE A 106 13.75 5.38 -9.88
C PHE A 106 13.54 3.88 -9.69
N PHE A 107 12.30 3.43 -9.50
CA PHE A 107 12.01 2.00 -9.43
C PHE A 107 12.50 1.29 -10.69
N LYS A 108 12.19 1.82 -11.88
CA LYS A 108 12.63 1.25 -13.16
C LYS A 108 14.15 1.16 -13.23
N LEU A 109 14.85 2.25 -12.91
CA LEU A 109 16.32 2.29 -12.89
C LEU A 109 16.92 1.18 -12.02
N VAL A 110 16.45 1.05 -10.77
CA VAL A 110 16.96 0.03 -9.84
C VAL A 110 16.55 -1.38 -10.28
N ASN A 111 15.35 -1.53 -10.85
CA ASN A 111 14.88 -2.80 -11.38
C ASN A 111 15.66 -3.26 -12.61
N ASP A 112 16.14 -2.34 -13.45
CA ASP A 112 16.98 -2.66 -14.61
C ASP A 112 18.37 -3.15 -14.16
N MET A 113 18.86 -2.71 -13.00
CA MET A 113 20.15 -3.13 -12.45
C MET A 113 20.10 -4.43 -11.65
N TRP A 114 19.09 -4.59 -10.77
CA TRP A 114 19.05 -5.68 -9.78
C TRP A 114 17.77 -6.52 -9.82
N GLY A 115 16.88 -6.23 -10.77
CA GLY A 115 15.66 -7.00 -10.99
C GLY A 115 15.85 -8.21 -11.91
N PRO A 116 14.75 -8.76 -12.46
CA PRO A 116 13.38 -8.28 -12.28
C PRO A 116 12.88 -8.54 -10.84
N HIS A 117 12.38 -7.50 -10.18
CA HIS A 117 11.67 -7.64 -8.92
C HIS A 117 10.30 -8.27 -9.15
N THR A 118 9.87 -9.13 -8.23
CA THR A 118 8.67 -9.94 -8.42
C THR A 118 7.51 -9.52 -7.52
N VAL A 119 7.79 -8.99 -6.33
CA VAL A 119 6.77 -8.56 -5.37
C VAL A 119 7.17 -7.26 -4.66
N ASP A 120 6.24 -6.32 -4.58
CA ASP A 120 6.36 -5.08 -3.80
C ASP A 120 5.84 -5.30 -2.37
N ARG A 121 6.74 -5.36 -1.39
CA ARG A 121 6.37 -5.77 -0.03
C ARG A 121 5.70 -4.69 0.80
N PHE A 122 5.83 -3.42 0.43
CA PHE A 122 5.32 -2.31 1.23
C PHE A 122 4.64 -1.27 0.34
N ALA A 123 3.42 -1.59 -0.11
CA ALA A 123 2.67 -0.74 -1.01
C ALA A 123 1.17 -0.69 -0.68
N SER A 124 0.44 0.04 -1.49
CA SER A 124 -1.01 0.12 -1.59
C SER A 124 -1.41 -0.04 -3.06
N HIS A 125 -2.71 -0.16 -3.32
CA HIS A 125 -3.21 -0.26 -4.71
C HIS A 125 -2.85 0.96 -5.59
N LEU A 126 -2.51 2.10 -4.98
CA LEU A 126 -2.20 3.36 -5.66
C LEU A 126 -0.71 3.56 -5.92
N ASN A 127 0.16 3.13 -5.01
CA ASN A 127 1.60 3.39 -5.08
C ASN A 127 2.45 2.15 -5.41
N LYS A 128 1.83 0.97 -5.61
CA LYS A 128 2.54 -0.25 -5.99
C LYS A 128 3.40 -0.08 -7.24
N LYS A 129 4.57 -0.71 -7.22
CA LYS A 129 5.49 -0.77 -8.37
C LYS A 129 5.36 -2.03 -9.19
N LEU A 130 4.77 -3.07 -8.59
CA LEU A 130 4.62 -4.39 -9.18
C LEU A 130 3.16 -4.83 -9.14
N LEU A 131 2.83 -5.81 -9.99
CA LEU A 131 1.47 -6.38 -10.04
C LEU A 131 1.11 -7.04 -8.70
N ARG A 132 2.04 -7.84 -8.17
CA ARG A 132 1.97 -8.51 -6.86
C ARG A 132 2.52 -7.58 -5.80
N PHE A 133 1.74 -7.33 -4.74
CA PHE A 133 2.16 -6.47 -3.65
C PHE A 133 1.49 -6.83 -2.32
N ASN A 134 2.14 -6.48 -1.22
CA ASN A 134 1.57 -6.56 0.13
C ASN A 134 1.28 -5.16 0.66
N SER A 135 0.26 -5.05 1.52
CA SER A 135 -0.16 -3.76 2.07
C SER A 135 -0.52 -3.84 3.55
N LYS A 136 -0.44 -2.70 4.24
CA LYS A 136 -0.79 -2.58 5.67
C LYS A 136 -2.28 -2.86 5.94
N PHE A 137 -3.14 -2.51 4.98
CA PHE A 137 -4.59 -2.72 5.04
C PHE A 137 -5.07 -3.51 3.83
N TRP A 138 -6.32 -3.99 3.85
CA TRP A 138 -6.94 -4.58 2.66
C TRP A 138 -7.06 -3.52 1.56
N ASN A 139 -6.64 -3.89 0.35
CA ASN A 139 -6.66 -3.04 -0.84
C ASN A 139 -7.06 -3.88 -2.06
N PRO A 140 -7.62 -3.29 -3.12
CA PRO A 140 -7.89 -4.01 -4.36
C PRO A 140 -6.60 -4.65 -4.93
N GLY A 141 -6.67 -5.94 -5.22
CA GLY A 141 -5.55 -6.71 -5.78
C GLY A 141 -4.38 -6.95 -4.83
N VAL A 142 -4.55 -6.73 -3.52
CA VAL A 142 -3.53 -7.07 -2.53
C VAL A 142 -3.28 -8.59 -2.52
N GLU A 143 -2.01 -8.99 -2.56
CA GLU A 143 -1.64 -10.40 -2.41
C GLU A 143 -1.83 -10.87 -0.96
N ALA A 144 -1.38 -10.05 0.00
CA ALA A 144 -1.57 -10.28 1.42
C ALA A 144 -1.52 -8.97 2.22
N VAL A 145 -2.29 -8.95 3.33
CA VAL A 145 -2.17 -7.92 4.35
C VAL A 145 -1.05 -8.29 5.31
N ASP A 146 -0.25 -7.29 5.69
CA ASP A 146 0.97 -7.43 6.48
C ASP A 146 2.05 -8.28 5.77
N ALA A 147 3.05 -7.59 5.23
CA ALA A 147 4.18 -8.20 4.53
C ALA A 147 4.94 -9.23 5.36
N PHE A 148 4.94 -9.08 6.69
CA PHE A 148 5.65 -9.97 7.61
C PHE A 148 4.94 -11.30 7.84
N THR A 149 3.72 -11.47 7.34
CA THR A 149 3.00 -12.76 7.37
C THR A 149 3.39 -13.67 6.20
N GLN A 150 4.08 -13.12 5.18
CA GLN A 150 4.42 -13.83 3.96
C GLN A 150 5.84 -14.38 4.02
N ASN A 151 6.06 -15.54 3.41
CA ASN A 151 7.39 -16.05 3.15
C ASN A 151 7.97 -15.35 1.92
N TRP A 152 9.12 -14.69 2.08
CA TRP A 152 9.76 -13.92 1.00
C TRP A 152 10.75 -14.74 0.16
N LYS A 153 10.93 -16.02 0.49
CA LYS A 153 11.83 -16.94 -0.22
C LYS A 153 11.42 -17.12 -1.68
N ASN A 154 12.40 -17.39 -2.56
CA ASN A 154 12.22 -17.61 -4.00
C ASN A 154 11.66 -16.39 -4.77
N GLU A 155 11.67 -15.20 -4.16
CA GLU A 155 11.20 -13.95 -4.75
C GLU A 155 12.37 -12.94 -4.80
N VAL A 156 12.28 -11.97 -5.70
CA VAL A 156 13.18 -10.79 -5.72
C VAL A 156 12.38 -9.62 -5.17
N ASN A 157 12.55 -9.36 -3.87
CA ASN A 157 11.65 -8.52 -3.10
C ASN A 157 11.99 -7.03 -3.29
N TRP A 158 11.00 -6.21 -3.67
CA TRP A 158 11.10 -4.75 -3.61
C TRP A 158 10.63 -4.28 -2.23
N ILE A 159 11.51 -3.60 -1.49
CA ILE A 159 11.33 -3.34 -0.06
C ILE A 159 11.49 -1.84 0.21
N VAL A 160 10.37 -1.15 0.37
CA VAL A 160 10.31 0.29 0.71
C VAL A 160 9.47 0.47 1.99
N PRO A 161 9.98 0.01 3.14
CA PRO A 161 9.19 -0.08 4.35
C PRO A 161 9.12 1.27 5.05
N PRO A 162 8.07 1.54 5.86
CA PRO A 162 8.13 2.62 6.82
C PRO A 162 9.40 2.56 7.68
N ILE A 163 9.98 3.72 8.01
CA ILE A 163 11.29 3.79 8.68
C ILE A 163 11.29 3.02 10.00
N SER A 164 10.19 3.11 10.75
CA SER A 164 9.99 2.41 12.02
C SER A 164 10.13 0.88 11.94
N VAL A 165 9.94 0.28 10.75
CA VAL A 165 9.98 -1.18 10.55
C VAL A 165 11.10 -1.67 9.64
N VAL A 166 12.04 -0.80 9.22
CA VAL A 166 13.20 -1.20 8.39
C VAL A 166 13.98 -2.34 9.02
N CYS A 167 14.32 -2.23 10.31
CA CYS A 167 15.06 -3.28 11.02
C CYS A 167 14.30 -4.61 11.04
N ARG A 168 12.96 -4.56 11.14
CA ARG A 168 12.11 -5.75 11.08
C ARG A 168 12.10 -6.34 9.67
N ALA A 169 12.06 -5.51 8.62
CA ALA A 169 12.14 -5.93 7.22
C ALA A 169 13.44 -6.68 6.91
N ILE A 170 14.58 -6.16 7.35
CA ILE A 170 15.89 -6.83 7.16
C ILE A 170 15.90 -8.17 7.91
N LYS A 171 15.48 -8.20 9.18
CA LYS A 171 15.40 -9.45 9.96
C LYS A 171 14.48 -10.48 9.29
N HIS A 172 13.33 -10.04 8.79
CA HIS A 172 12.37 -10.92 8.13
C HIS A 172 12.93 -11.51 6.83
N LEU A 173 13.63 -10.70 6.02
CA LEU A 173 14.31 -11.15 4.82
C LEU A 173 15.35 -12.24 5.14
N ILE A 174 16.16 -12.02 6.19
CA ILE A 174 17.16 -13.00 6.65
C ILE A 174 16.48 -14.29 7.12
N LEU A 175 15.44 -14.18 7.95
CA LEU A 175 14.69 -15.34 8.44
C LEU A 175 14.06 -16.16 7.31
N CYS A 176 13.57 -15.49 6.26
CA CYS A 176 13.02 -16.16 5.07
C CYS A 176 14.09 -16.76 4.16
N LYS A 177 15.39 -16.45 4.38
CA LYS A 177 16.48 -16.75 3.43
C LYS A 177 16.16 -16.20 2.04
N ALA A 178 15.79 -14.92 2.00
CA ALA A 178 15.34 -14.25 0.80
C ALA A 178 16.37 -13.24 0.30
N ARG A 179 16.13 -12.75 -0.92
CA ARG A 179 16.88 -11.67 -1.55
C ARG A 179 15.97 -10.53 -1.94
N GLY A 180 16.52 -9.34 -2.10
CA GLY A 180 15.74 -8.18 -2.51
C GLY A 180 16.50 -6.88 -2.46
N THR A 181 15.79 -5.81 -2.77
CA THR A 181 16.33 -4.46 -2.75
C THR A 181 15.60 -3.64 -1.70
N LEU A 182 16.36 -3.16 -0.72
CA LEU A 182 15.90 -2.25 0.32
C LEU A 182 16.21 -0.81 -0.07
N ILE A 183 15.19 0.05 0.00
CA ILE A 183 15.35 1.49 -0.20
C ILE A 183 15.14 2.22 1.12
N VAL A 184 16.14 3.01 1.53
CA VAL A 184 16.13 3.80 2.77
C VAL A 184 16.86 5.12 2.58
N PRO A 185 16.54 6.17 3.37
CA PRO A 185 17.39 7.36 3.41
C PRO A 185 18.78 7.02 3.98
N LYS A 186 19.80 7.79 3.61
CA LYS A 186 21.14 7.68 4.16
C LYS A 186 21.20 8.36 5.53
N TRP A 187 20.78 7.67 6.59
CA TRP A 187 20.83 8.17 7.97
C TRP A 187 21.77 7.34 8.86
N PRO A 188 23.05 7.74 9.02
CA PRO A 188 24.02 7.06 9.89
C PRO A 188 23.58 6.87 11.34
N SER A 189 22.78 7.80 11.86
CA SER A 189 22.27 7.76 13.24
C SER A 189 21.05 6.83 13.41
N SER A 190 20.53 6.25 12.34
CA SER A 190 19.36 5.37 12.41
C SER A 190 19.73 3.97 12.92
N SER A 191 18.80 3.31 13.60
CA SER A 191 18.98 1.96 14.13
C SER A 191 19.26 0.91 13.04
N TYR A 192 18.74 1.09 11.83
CA TYR A 192 18.99 0.17 10.71
C TYR A 192 20.40 0.31 10.12
N TRP A 193 21.13 1.41 10.41
CA TRP A 193 22.43 1.65 9.81
C TRP A 193 23.42 0.53 10.11
N THR A 194 23.41 0.04 11.35
CA THR A 194 24.26 -1.07 11.82
C THR A 194 23.87 -2.42 11.21
N MET A 195 22.66 -2.53 10.65
CA MET A 195 22.21 -3.70 9.90
C MET A 195 22.63 -3.66 8.42
N ILE A 196 23.21 -2.56 7.95
CA ILE A 196 23.72 -2.44 6.58
C ILE A 196 25.25 -2.39 6.61
N PHE A 197 25.80 -1.58 7.52
CA PHE A 197 27.23 -1.34 7.66
C PHE A 197 27.72 -1.82 9.04
N LYS A 198 28.78 -2.62 9.04
CA LYS A 198 29.59 -2.94 10.23
C LYS A 198 30.44 -1.74 10.63
N LYS A 199 31.09 -1.85 11.81
CA LYS A 199 32.15 -0.92 12.21
C LYS A 199 33.22 -0.85 11.11
N GLY A 200 33.71 0.36 10.82
CA GLY A 200 34.68 0.60 9.74
C GLY A 200 34.07 0.64 8.33
N SER A 201 32.75 0.78 8.19
CA SER A 201 32.05 0.91 6.91
C SER A 201 32.07 -0.33 6.01
N HIS A 202 32.48 -1.48 6.54
CA HIS A 202 32.33 -2.76 5.83
C HIS A 202 30.85 -3.16 5.74
N LEU A 203 30.45 -3.82 4.66
CA LEU A 203 29.08 -4.31 4.49
C LEU A 203 28.77 -5.49 5.43
N GLN A 204 27.51 -5.62 5.84
CA GLN A 204 27.03 -6.84 6.49
C GLN A 204 27.07 -8.04 5.51
N PRO A 205 27.19 -9.29 5.98
CA PRO A 205 27.38 -10.45 5.09
C PRO A 205 26.26 -10.68 4.08
N TYR A 206 25.04 -10.26 4.43
CA TYR A 206 23.85 -10.33 3.56
C TYR A 206 23.66 -9.09 2.68
N VAL A 207 24.58 -8.12 2.72
CA VAL A 207 24.55 -6.93 1.86
C VAL A 207 25.58 -7.13 0.76
N THR A 208 25.09 -7.28 -0.46
CA THR A 208 25.94 -7.60 -1.63
C THR A 208 26.37 -6.36 -2.40
N ASP A 209 25.57 -5.30 -2.38
CA ASP A 209 25.87 -4.05 -3.08
C ASP A 209 25.08 -2.88 -2.47
N VAL A 210 25.60 -1.66 -2.63
CA VAL A 210 24.95 -0.42 -2.19
C VAL A 210 25.15 0.68 -3.22
N LEU A 211 24.05 1.25 -3.70
CA LEU A 211 24.06 2.43 -4.56
C LEU A 211 23.58 3.63 -3.75
N GLU A 212 24.34 4.72 -3.84
CA GLU A 212 23.97 6.00 -3.26
C GLU A 212 23.49 6.96 -4.34
N PHE A 213 22.31 7.52 -4.09
CA PHE A 213 21.67 8.52 -4.92
C PHE A 213 21.72 9.85 -4.20
N GLN A 214 22.13 10.89 -4.93
CA GLN A 214 22.29 12.23 -4.36
C GLN A 214 20.94 12.81 -3.92
N PRO A 215 20.93 13.75 -2.96
CA PRO A 215 19.73 14.48 -2.58
C PRO A 215 19.02 15.14 -3.77
N ASN A 216 17.75 15.50 -3.58
CA ASN A 216 16.95 16.30 -4.52
C ASN A 216 16.71 15.66 -5.90
N GLN A 217 16.87 14.34 -6.01
CA GLN A 217 16.52 13.59 -7.23
C GLN A 217 15.03 13.19 -7.29
N ASN A 218 14.19 13.73 -6.41
CA ASN A 218 12.75 13.43 -6.30
C ASN A 218 12.43 11.93 -6.19
N ILE A 219 13.34 11.13 -5.60
CA ILE A 219 13.21 9.68 -5.50
C ILE A 219 12.03 9.29 -4.62
N PHE A 220 11.96 9.85 -3.41
CA PHE A 220 10.82 9.66 -2.54
C PHE A 220 9.69 10.58 -2.95
N ILE A 221 8.48 10.03 -2.98
CA ILE A 221 7.25 10.75 -3.24
C ILE A 221 6.26 10.44 -2.12
N HIS A 222 5.42 11.41 -1.81
CA HIS A 222 4.29 11.18 -0.93
C HIS A 222 3.36 10.11 -1.52
N GLY A 223 2.79 9.30 -0.64
CA GLY A 223 1.59 8.55 -0.95
C GLY A 223 0.38 9.47 -0.95
N MET A 224 -0.74 8.97 -0.44
CA MET A 224 -2.00 9.72 -0.40
C MET A 224 -2.03 10.76 0.71
N ASN A 225 -1.08 10.68 1.64
CA ASN A 225 -0.93 11.62 2.72
C ASN A 225 0.34 12.47 2.55
N ASN A 226 0.14 13.76 2.30
CA ASN A 226 1.24 14.72 2.12
C ASN A 226 1.88 15.16 3.44
N LYS A 227 1.55 14.52 4.57
CA LYS A 227 2.13 14.82 5.88
C LYS A 227 3.39 14.00 6.20
N SER A 228 3.76 13.04 5.36
CA SER A 228 4.98 12.27 5.59
C SER A 228 6.21 13.16 5.42
N PHE A 229 7.22 13.03 6.29
CA PHE A 229 8.49 13.75 6.07
C PHE A 229 9.19 13.27 4.79
N LEU A 230 9.08 11.97 4.48
CA LEU A 230 9.65 11.40 3.27
C LEU A 230 8.77 11.74 2.07
N GLY A 231 9.42 12.22 1.00
CA GLY A 231 8.77 12.69 -0.21
C GLY A 231 8.33 14.15 -0.20
N SER A 232 8.57 14.88 0.91
CA SER A 232 8.34 16.32 0.98
C SER A 232 9.50 17.11 0.37
N SER A 233 9.27 18.39 0.09
CA SER A 233 10.33 19.32 -0.33
C SER A 233 11.38 19.58 0.76
N GLU A 234 11.10 19.21 2.01
CA GLU A 234 12.02 19.35 3.14
C GLU A 234 12.99 18.17 3.25
N PHE A 235 12.71 17.05 2.54
CA PHE A 235 13.60 15.89 2.53
C PHE A 235 14.82 16.13 1.62
N VAL A 236 15.99 16.30 2.24
CA VAL A 236 17.25 16.63 1.55
C VAL A 236 18.35 15.57 1.75
N SER A 237 17.99 14.36 2.18
CA SER A 237 18.97 13.30 2.42
C SER A 237 19.23 12.48 1.16
N SER A 238 20.44 11.96 1.00
CA SER A 238 20.75 10.94 -0.01
C SER A 238 19.87 9.71 0.20
N VAL A 239 19.61 8.98 -0.87
CA VAL A 239 18.86 7.71 -0.81
C VAL A 239 19.82 6.55 -1.08
N LEU A 240 19.70 5.48 -0.30
CA LEU A 240 20.43 4.25 -0.51
C LEU A 240 19.49 3.21 -1.12
N ALA A 241 19.91 2.62 -2.23
CA ALA A 241 19.40 1.34 -2.68
C ALA A 241 20.40 0.26 -2.25
N ILE A 242 19.93 -0.75 -1.54
CA ILE A 242 20.78 -1.76 -0.91
C ILE A 242 20.34 -3.12 -1.41
N ARG A 243 21.27 -3.83 -2.06
CA ARG A 243 21.03 -5.19 -2.54
C ARG A 243 21.30 -6.19 -1.42
N LEU A 244 20.25 -6.88 -1.01
CA LEU A 244 20.27 -7.87 0.06
C LEU A 244 20.17 -9.28 -0.51
N ASP A 245 21.01 -10.19 0.00
CA ASP A 245 20.96 -11.62 -0.32
C ASP A 245 21.28 -12.44 0.94
N ALA A 246 20.28 -13.17 1.43
CA ALA A 246 20.41 -14.06 2.58
C ALA A 246 20.09 -15.52 2.22
N GLU A 247 20.09 -15.90 0.93
CA GLU A 247 19.72 -17.26 0.51
C GLU A 247 20.65 -18.34 1.09
N PHE A 248 21.93 -18.00 1.27
CA PHE A 248 23.00 -18.90 1.70
C PHE A 248 23.48 -18.67 3.15
N MET A 249 22.74 -17.89 3.94
CA MET A 249 23.01 -17.71 5.37
C MET A 249 22.40 -18.81 6.26
#